data_AF-A0A924QQR9-F1
#
_entry.id   AF-A0A924QQR9-F1
#
_cell.length_a   1.000
_cell.length_b   1.000
_cell.length_c   1.000
_cell.angle_alpha   90.00
_cell.angle_beta   90.00
_cell.angle_gamma   90.00
#
_symmetry.space_group_name_H-M   'P 1'
#
loop_
_entity.id
_entity.type
_entity.pdbx_description
1 polymer ?
#
loop_
_entity_poly.entity_id
_entity_poly.type
_entity_poly.pdbx_seq_one_letter_code
_entity_poly.pdbx_strand_id
1 'polypeptide(L)'
;MGTNTDSLTFDTVFTSIGSVTQSFKVINTNSQKLLLNSVQLQGGSSSAYTININGIAGGATSNIEIAANDSIYVFVTVRINPNLADLPFIVQDTVAISYNGNTKKVGLQAYGQNANFLRGRTITGNVVFTSNKPYVLLGGFQVDT
;
A
#
# COMPACT_ATOMS: atom_id res chain seq x y z
N MET A 1 12.30 -5.94 -20.54
CA MET A 1 12.02 -5.41 -19.20
C MET A 1 11.11 -6.39 -18.47
N GLY A 2 11.43 -6.73 -17.23
CA GLY A 2 10.59 -7.58 -16.38
C GLY A 2 10.24 -6.90 -15.06
N THR A 3 9.29 -7.49 -14.34
CA THR A 3 9.04 -7.22 -12.93
C THR A 3 9.17 -8.55 -12.18
N ASN A 4 9.64 -8.54 -10.93
CA ASN A 4 9.75 -9.79 -10.15
C ASN A 4 8.38 -10.31 -9.65
N THR A 5 7.33 -9.51 -9.81
CA THR A 5 5.94 -9.90 -9.57
C THR A 5 5.02 -9.15 -10.53
N ASP A 6 3.84 -9.71 -10.79
CA ASP A 6 2.74 -9.05 -11.51
C ASP A 6 1.71 -8.42 -10.55
N SER A 7 1.77 -8.75 -9.25
CA SER A 7 0.88 -8.16 -8.25
C SER A 7 1.50 -8.07 -6.85
N LEU A 8 1.00 -7.13 -6.04
CA LEU A 8 1.25 -7.04 -4.60
C LEU A 8 -0.08 -7.11 -3.84
N THR A 9 -0.13 -8.00 -2.86
CA THR A 9 -1.29 -8.17 -1.98
C THR A 9 -0.92 -7.75 -0.56
N PHE A 10 -1.77 -6.90 0.02
CA PHE A 10 -1.67 -6.44 1.40
C PHE A 10 -2.78 -7.11 2.18
N ASP A 11 -2.41 -7.88 3.19
CA ASP A 11 -3.39 -8.47 4.11
C ASP A 11 -4.09 -7.37 4.93
N THR A 12 -4.97 -7.76 5.85
CA THR A 12 -5.82 -6.91 6.68
C THR A 12 -5.15 -5.61 7.13
N VAL A 13 -5.52 -4.51 6.45
CA VAL A 13 -5.09 -3.16 6.76
C VAL A 13 -6.20 -2.49 7.55
N PHE A 14 -5.98 -2.31 8.85
CA PHE A 14 -6.91 -1.55 9.67
C PHE A 14 -6.94 -0.09 9.26
N THR A 15 -8.14 0.46 9.11
CA THR A 15 -8.30 1.87 8.74
C THR A 15 -7.82 2.79 9.86
N SER A 16 -7.43 4.02 9.51
CA SER A 16 -6.95 5.06 10.43
C SER A 16 -5.58 4.86 11.13
N ILE A 17 -5.07 3.64 11.25
CA ILE A 17 -3.76 3.38 11.88
C ILE A 17 -2.75 2.75 10.93
N GLY A 18 -1.53 3.28 10.98
CA GLY A 18 -0.39 2.72 10.28
C GLY A 18 -0.47 2.80 8.76
N SER A 19 0.59 2.32 8.16
CA SER A 19 0.72 2.13 6.73
C SER A 19 1.47 0.83 6.51
N VAL A 20 1.03 0.02 5.56
CA VAL A 20 1.75 -1.22 5.21
C VAL A 20 2.54 -0.94 3.95
N THR A 21 3.84 -1.24 3.98
CA THR A 21 4.74 -1.06 2.83
C THR A 21 5.18 -2.42 2.32
N GLN A 22 5.05 -2.63 1.01
CA GLN A 22 5.69 -3.72 0.28
C GLN A 22 6.52 -3.16 -0.86
N SER A 23 7.28 -4.02 -1.54
CA SER A 23 8.10 -3.59 -2.66
C SER A 23 8.16 -4.64 -3.76
N PHE A 24 8.34 -4.17 -4.98
CA PHE A 24 8.73 -5.00 -6.11
C PHE A 24 9.90 -4.36 -6.86
N LYS A 25 10.52 -5.14 -7.74
CA LYS A 25 11.63 -4.70 -8.60
C LYS A 25 11.15 -4.52 -10.03
N VAL A 26 11.62 -3.46 -10.67
CA VAL A 26 11.62 -3.32 -12.12
C VAL A 26 13.02 -3.69 -12.61
N ILE A 27 13.09 -4.64 -13.54
CA ILE A 27 14.34 -5.27 -13.97
C ILE A 27 14.59 -4.96 -15.44
N ASN A 28 15.74 -4.35 -15.72
CA ASN A 28 16.23 -4.20 -17.09
C ASN A 28 17.03 -5.44 -17.48
N THR A 29 16.39 -6.36 -18.20
CA THR A 29 17.01 -7.59 -18.72
C THR A 29 17.80 -7.37 -20.02
N ASN A 30 17.92 -6.12 -20.49
CA ASN A 30 18.61 -5.81 -21.73
C ASN A 30 20.10 -5.58 -21.48
N SER A 31 20.92 -5.74 -22.53
CA SER A 31 22.35 -5.41 -22.54
C SER A 31 22.66 -3.91 -22.67
N GLN A 32 21.63 -3.08 -22.81
CA GLN A 32 21.73 -1.62 -22.87
C GLN A 32 20.87 -1.00 -21.77
N LYS A 33 21.16 0.27 -21.45
CA LYS A 33 20.34 1.06 -20.53
C LYS A 33 18.89 1.18 -21.03
N LEU A 34 17.94 1.20 -20.10
CA LEU A 34 16.52 1.35 -20.38
C LEU A 34 16.01 2.63 -19.72
N LEU A 35 15.31 3.45 -20.50
CA LEU A 35 14.60 4.62 -19.99
C LEU A 35 13.14 4.25 -19.74
N LEU A 36 12.69 4.40 -18.51
CA LEU A 36 11.27 4.40 -18.17
C LEU A 36 10.73 5.82 -18.41
N ASN A 37 9.77 5.93 -19.31
CA ASN A 37 9.05 7.19 -19.58
C ASN A 37 8.27 7.63 -18.34
N SER A 38 7.59 6.70 -17.68
CA SER A 38 6.80 6.98 -16.46
C SER A 38 6.63 5.74 -15.60
N VAL A 39 6.60 5.93 -14.28
CA VAL A 39 6.12 4.97 -13.29
C VAL A 39 5.10 5.70 -12.42
N GLN A 40 3.84 5.28 -12.44
CA GLN A 40 2.76 6.00 -11.77
C GLN A 40 1.63 5.09 -11.29
N LEU A 41 0.91 5.55 -10.27
CA LEU A 41 -0.37 4.95 -9.86
C LEU A 41 -1.49 5.37 -10.83
N GLN A 42 -2.29 4.41 -11.29
CA GLN A 42 -3.42 4.72 -12.17
C GLN A 42 -4.54 5.48 -11.46
N GLY A 43 -4.74 5.24 -10.16
CA GLY A 43 -5.66 6.01 -9.32
C GLY A 43 -5.21 7.45 -9.02
N GLY A 44 -3.97 7.82 -9.36
CA GLY A 44 -3.44 9.16 -9.17
C GLY A 44 -3.57 9.66 -7.73
N SER A 45 -4.04 10.89 -7.54
CA SER A 45 -4.26 11.50 -6.22
C SER A 45 -5.37 10.86 -5.40
N SER A 46 -6.27 10.10 -6.04
CA SER A 46 -7.38 9.40 -5.37
C SER A 46 -6.97 8.02 -4.86
N SER A 47 -5.74 7.58 -5.16
CA SER A 47 -5.24 6.28 -4.73
C SER A 47 -5.08 6.23 -3.21
N ALA A 48 -5.47 5.10 -2.61
CA ALA A 48 -5.10 4.76 -1.23
C ALA A 48 -3.63 4.31 -1.11
N TYR A 49 -2.94 4.18 -2.24
CA TYR A 49 -1.55 3.79 -2.34
C TYR A 49 -0.67 5.02 -2.59
N THR A 50 0.57 4.93 -2.14
CA THR A 50 1.65 5.85 -2.47
C THR A 50 2.85 5.03 -2.90
N ILE A 51 3.67 5.57 -3.81
CA ILE A 51 4.87 4.88 -4.28
C ILE A 51 6.12 5.71 -4.01
N ASN A 52 7.22 4.99 -3.78
CA ASN A 52 8.57 5.54 -3.78
C ASN A 52 9.41 4.70 -4.74
N ILE A 53 10.05 5.36 -5.69
CA ILE A 53 10.76 4.71 -6.79
C ILE A 53 12.24 5.06 -6.66
N ASN A 54 13.04 4.07 -6.27
CA ASN A 54 14.47 4.21 -6.07
C ASN A 54 14.89 5.42 -5.20
N GLY A 55 14.16 5.68 -4.12
CA GLY A 55 14.39 6.80 -3.20
C GLY A 55 13.60 8.06 -3.53
N ILE A 56 13.02 8.17 -4.72
CA ILE A 56 12.19 9.31 -5.14
C ILE A 56 10.74 9.05 -4.71
N ALA A 57 10.26 9.82 -3.74
CA ALA A 57 8.87 9.75 -3.29
C ALA A 57 7.92 10.50 -4.24
N GLY A 58 6.76 9.92 -4.56
CA GLY A 58 5.73 10.59 -5.36
C GLY A 58 4.75 9.62 -6.02
N GLY A 59 3.57 10.08 -6.39
CA GLY A 59 2.56 9.25 -7.09
C GLY A 59 2.90 8.95 -8.55
N ALA A 60 3.86 9.68 -9.12
CA ALA A 60 4.39 9.51 -10.46
C ALA A 60 5.83 10.02 -10.55
N THR A 61 6.70 9.28 -11.22
CA THR A 61 8.06 9.72 -11.58
C THR A 61 8.31 9.40 -13.05
N SER A 62 8.99 10.29 -13.75
CA SER A 62 9.35 10.15 -15.17
C SER A 62 10.85 10.12 -15.39
N ASN A 63 11.26 9.68 -16.58
CA ASN A 63 12.64 9.68 -17.05
C ASN A 63 13.62 8.94 -16.11
N ILE A 64 13.23 7.74 -15.67
CA ILE A 64 14.08 6.91 -14.82
C ILE A 64 14.95 6.01 -15.69
N GLU A 65 16.27 6.14 -15.58
CA GLU A 65 17.22 5.28 -16.27
C GLU A 65 17.59 4.07 -15.39
N ILE A 66 17.57 2.88 -15.99
CA ILE A 66 18.04 1.63 -15.37
C ILE A 66 19.21 1.12 -16.23
N ALA A 67 20.36 0.88 -15.60
CA ALA A 67 21.53 0.34 -16.28
C ALA A 67 21.27 -1.05 -16.88
N ALA A 68 22.14 -1.49 -17.80
CA ALA A 68 22.05 -2.82 -18.39
C ALA A 68 22.15 -3.90 -17.31
N ASN A 69 21.27 -4.91 -17.36
CA ASN A 69 21.20 -6.00 -16.38
C ASN A 69 21.00 -5.57 -14.91
N ASP A 70 20.45 -4.38 -14.68
CA ASP A 70 20.23 -3.82 -13.35
C ASP A 70 18.73 -3.75 -13.00
N SER A 71 18.43 -3.38 -11.76
CA SER A 71 17.06 -3.25 -11.25
C SER A 71 16.91 -2.08 -10.30
N ILE A 72 15.69 -1.55 -10.22
CA ILE A 72 15.30 -0.56 -9.21
C ILE A 72 14.17 -1.08 -8.35
N TYR A 73 14.08 -0.57 -7.12
CA TYR A 73 12.97 -0.84 -6.22
C TYR A 73 11.82 0.15 -6.42
N VAL A 74 10.60 -0.37 -6.36
CA VAL A 74 9.38 0.39 -6.18
C VAL A 74 8.76 -0.04 -4.87
N PHE A 75 8.81 0.84 -3.88
CA PHE A 75 8.11 0.66 -2.60
C PHE A 75 6.69 1.18 -2.77
N VAL A 76 5.72 0.37 -2.37
CA VAL A 76 4.30 0.67 -2.42
C VAL A 76 3.77 0.66 -0.99
N THR A 77 3.26 1.80 -0.55
CA THR A 77 2.71 1.98 0.79
C THR A 77 1.21 2.21 0.68
N VAL A 78 0.41 1.41 1.39
CA VAL A 78 -1.04 1.57 1.45
C VAL A 78 -1.47 2.21 2.77
N ARG A 79 -2.39 3.19 2.68
CA ARG A 79 -3.06 3.80 3.83
C ARG A 79 -4.54 3.95 3.50
N ILE A 80 -5.38 3.27 4.27
CA ILE A 80 -6.83 3.24 4.03
C ILE A 80 -7.53 4.17 5.02
N ASN A 81 -8.24 5.16 4.48
CA ASN A 81 -9.11 6.02 5.29
C ASN A 81 -10.36 5.24 5.74
N PRO A 82 -10.82 5.45 6.98
CA PRO A 82 -12.01 4.79 7.49
C PRO A 82 -13.25 5.16 6.68
N ASN A 83 -14.17 4.21 6.57
CA ASN A 83 -15.48 4.42 5.98
C ASN A 83 -16.57 3.82 6.89
N LEU A 84 -17.83 3.85 6.45
CA LEU A 84 -18.96 3.37 7.25
C LEU A 84 -19.16 1.84 7.22
N ALA A 85 -18.36 1.08 6.45
CA ALA A 85 -18.53 -0.36 6.34
C ALA A 85 -18.15 -1.08 7.65
N ASP A 86 -18.93 -2.11 8.00
CA ASP A 86 -18.61 -2.99 9.12
C ASP A 86 -17.78 -4.20 8.67
N LEU A 87 -18.08 -4.70 7.47
CA LEU A 87 -17.37 -5.82 6.85
C LEU A 87 -16.04 -5.39 6.19
N PRO A 88 -15.08 -6.32 6.07
CA PRO A 88 -13.88 -6.07 5.29
C PRO A 88 -14.23 -5.74 3.84
N PHE A 89 -13.42 -4.88 3.22
CA PHE A 89 -13.61 -4.43 1.85
C PHE A 89 -12.29 -4.44 1.07
N ILE A 90 -12.38 -4.52 -0.25
CA ILE A 90 -11.21 -4.57 -1.13
C ILE A 90 -10.86 -3.17 -1.60
N VAL A 91 -9.58 -2.82 -1.55
CA VAL A 91 -9.02 -1.60 -2.14
C VAL A 91 -8.02 -1.99 -3.21
N GLN A 92 -8.17 -1.48 -4.43
CA GLN A 92 -7.35 -1.85 -5.58
C GLN A 92 -6.79 -0.63 -6.28
N ASP A 93 -5.60 -0.79 -6.87
CA ASP A 93 -5.02 0.14 -7.82
C ASP A 93 -4.01 -0.61 -8.70
N THR A 94 -3.30 0.09 -9.58
CA THR A 94 -2.30 -0.47 -10.47
C THR A 94 -1.14 0.51 -10.61
N VAL A 95 0.09 -0.01 -10.52
CA VAL A 95 1.28 0.73 -10.95
C VAL A 95 1.47 0.51 -12.44
N ALA A 96 1.41 1.58 -13.23
CA ALA A 96 1.69 1.57 -14.67
C ALA A 96 3.12 2.05 -14.93
N ILE A 97 3.89 1.23 -15.65
CA ILE A 97 5.29 1.47 -16.02
C ILE A 97 5.37 1.55 -17.54
N SER A 98 5.68 2.72 -18.08
CA SER A 98 5.78 2.95 -19.52
C SER A 98 7.24 3.08 -19.96
N TYR A 99 7.61 2.41 -21.05
CA TYR A 99 8.97 2.39 -21.61
C TYR A 99 8.93 2.04 -23.10
N ASN A 100 9.66 2.74 -23.95
CA ASN A 100 9.76 2.45 -25.40
C ASN A 100 8.40 2.20 -26.09
N GLY A 101 7.36 2.95 -25.74
CA GLY A 101 5.99 2.78 -26.25
C GLY A 101 5.21 1.59 -25.68
N ASN A 102 5.82 0.76 -24.84
CA ASN A 102 5.18 -0.34 -24.11
C ASN A 102 4.71 0.12 -22.73
N THR A 103 3.73 -0.60 -22.16
CA THR A 103 3.29 -0.41 -20.78
C THR A 103 3.20 -1.76 -20.05
N LYS A 104 3.90 -1.89 -18.92
CA LYS A 104 3.75 -3.01 -17.97
C LYS A 104 2.90 -2.52 -16.79
N LYS A 105 2.08 -3.41 -16.25
CA LYS A 105 1.22 -3.14 -15.10
C LYS A 105 1.55 -4.09 -13.96
N VAL A 106 1.52 -3.56 -12.74
CA VAL A 106 1.58 -4.35 -11.50
C VAL A 106 0.33 -4.05 -10.69
N GLY A 107 -0.50 -5.07 -10.45
CA GLY A 107 -1.75 -4.93 -9.71
C GLY A 107 -1.51 -4.78 -8.21
N LEU A 108 -2.32 -3.94 -7.55
CA LEU A 108 -2.28 -3.73 -6.11
C LEU A 108 -3.64 -4.10 -5.52
N GLN A 109 -3.64 -4.89 -4.45
CA GLN A 109 -4.85 -5.26 -3.73
C GLN A 109 -4.62 -5.27 -2.22
N ALA A 110 -5.52 -4.63 -1.47
CA ALA A 110 -5.51 -4.63 -0.01
C ALA A 110 -6.90 -4.98 0.54
N TYR A 111 -6.93 -5.69 1.67
CA TYR A 111 -8.15 -5.91 2.44
C TYR A 111 -8.25 -4.86 3.56
N GLY A 112 -9.13 -3.88 3.40
CA GLY A 112 -9.42 -2.87 4.40
C GLY A 112 -10.41 -3.37 5.45
N GLN A 113 -10.15 -3.10 6.72
CA GLN A 113 -11.05 -3.42 7.83
C GLN A 113 -11.19 -2.21 8.75
N ASN A 114 -12.43 -1.74 8.97
CA ASN A 114 -12.68 -0.74 10.01
C ASN A 114 -12.62 -1.39 11.39
N ALA A 115 -12.05 -0.71 12.36
CA ALA A 115 -11.91 -1.20 13.73
C ALA A 115 -12.25 -0.12 14.76
N ASN A 116 -12.64 -0.57 15.95
CA ASN A 116 -12.80 0.24 17.14
C ASN A 116 -11.45 0.38 17.85
N PHE A 117 -10.85 1.58 17.81
CA PHE A 117 -9.57 1.84 18.47
C PHE A 117 -9.78 2.29 19.92
N LEU A 118 -9.21 1.54 20.87
CA LEU A 118 -9.18 1.93 22.28
C LEU A 118 -7.73 2.23 22.66
N ARG A 119 -7.46 3.46 23.12
CA ARG A 119 -6.11 3.93 23.46
C ARG A 119 -6.02 4.25 24.94
N GLY A 120 -5.16 3.54 25.68
CA GLY A 120 -4.89 3.78 27.10
C GLY A 120 -6.16 3.83 27.96
N ARG A 121 -7.15 2.99 27.65
CA ARG A 121 -8.49 3.08 28.25
C ARG A 121 -8.50 2.38 29.61
N THR A 122 -9.05 3.07 30.60
CA THR A 122 -9.44 2.47 31.88
C THR A 122 -10.94 2.24 31.88
N ILE A 123 -11.36 1.03 32.22
CA ILE A 123 -12.76 0.65 32.40
C ILE A 123 -13.04 0.63 33.89
N THR A 124 -13.96 1.48 34.34
CA THR A 124 -14.34 1.65 35.75
C THR A 124 -15.70 1.01 36.08
N GLY A 125 -16.17 0.09 35.24
CA GLY A 125 -17.49 -0.52 35.35
C GLY A 125 -17.83 -1.44 34.18
N ASN A 126 -19.06 -1.96 34.14
CA ASN A 126 -19.45 -2.93 33.11
C ASN A 126 -19.48 -2.31 31.71
N VAL A 127 -18.76 -2.93 30.77
CA VAL A 127 -18.74 -2.55 29.35
C VAL A 127 -18.99 -3.80 28.51
N VAL A 128 -19.85 -3.68 27.49
CA VAL A 128 -20.12 -4.74 26.52
C VAL A 128 -19.50 -4.34 25.18
N PHE A 129 -18.66 -5.21 24.63
CA PHE A 129 -18.13 -5.09 23.28
C PHE A 129 -19.06 -5.77 22.29
N THR A 130 -19.35 -5.08 21.18
CA THR A 130 -20.22 -5.60 20.12
C THR A 130 -19.39 -6.26 19.02
N SER A 131 -19.92 -7.27 18.34
CA SER A 131 -19.18 -8.02 17.31
C SER A 131 -19.12 -7.32 15.95
N ASN A 132 -19.65 -6.10 15.84
CA ASN A 132 -19.85 -5.40 14.57
C ASN A 132 -18.51 -5.04 13.89
N LYS A 133 -17.49 -4.70 14.70
CA LYS A 133 -16.13 -4.37 14.24
C LYS A 133 -15.10 -4.92 15.21
N PRO A 134 -13.91 -5.33 14.75
CA PRO A 134 -12.81 -5.69 15.63
C PRO A 134 -12.40 -4.53 16.55
N TYR A 135 -11.89 -4.85 17.73
CA TYR A 135 -11.31 -3.88 18.66
C TYR A 135 -9.79 -3.97 18.62
N VAL A 136 -9.12 -2.81 18.50
CA VAL A 136 -7.66 -2.70 18.55
C VAL A 136 -7.28 -1.90 19.79
N LEU A 137 -6.62 -2.57 20.73
CA LEU A 137 -6.18 -1.99 22.00
C LEU A 137 -4.74 -1.48 21.86
N LEU A 138 -4.50 -0.21 22.18
CA LEU A 138 -3.19 0.42 22.07
C LEU A 138 -2.83 1.12 23.39
N GLY A 139 -1.61 0.93 23.88
CA GLY A 139 -1.10 1.67 25.04
C GLY A 139 -1.70 1.25 26.39
N GLY A 140 -2.04 -0.02 26.55
CA GLY A 140 -2.59 -0.57 27.79
C GLY A 140 -4.12 -0.50 27.85
N PHE A 141 -4.70 -1.44 28.60
CA PHE A 141 -6.13 -1.56 28.83
C PHE A 141 -6.34 -1.98 30.28
N GLN A 142 -6.78 -1.05 31.11
CA GLN A 142 -6.89 -1.25 32.55
C GLN A 142 -8.35 -1.48 32.93
N VAL A 143 -8.58 -2.46 33.81
CA VAL A 143 -9.88 -2.67 34.46
C VAL A 143 -9.71 -2.28 35.91
N ASP A 144 -10.44 -1.25 36.32
CA ASP A 144 -10.50 -0.78 37.70
C ASP A 144 -11.91 -1.07 38.22
N THR A 145 -12.00 -1.77 39.34
CA THR A 145 -13.24 -2.42 39.82
C THR A 145 -13.77 -1.73 41.05
#